data_AF-A0A4Q6G4G0-F1
#
_entry.id   AF-A0A4Q6G4G0-F1
#
_cell.length_a   1.000
_cell.length_b   1.000
_cell.length_c   1.000
_cell.angle_alpha   90.00
_cell.angle_beta   90.00
_cell.angle_gamma   90.00
#
_symmetry.space_group_name_H-M   'P 1'
#
loop_
_entity.id
_entity.type
_entity.pdbx_description
1 polymer ?
#
loop_
_entity_poly.entity_id
_entity_poly.type
_entity_poly.pdbx_seq_one_letter_code
_entity_poly.pdbx_strand_id
1 'polypeptide(L)'
;MKYFEESEFDCQCGCGLLPHASIMEKAEIIRAAWGKPLNVTSGARCQKHTDDLRAAGIPAAKKSAHMEGIAIDLCPVNKKDIKSFQDFCKQHLVEWDLCMEDPAHTKSWAHLDERPRPNRIFLP
;
A
#
# COMPACT_ATOMS: atom_id res chain seq x y z
N MET A 1 -15.48 -5.24 6.38
CA MET A 1 -14.40 -4.37 6.89
C MET A 1 -14.95 -3.49 8.01
N LYS A 2 -14.12 -3.09 8.98
CA LYS A 2 -14.50 -2.28 10.15
C LYS A 2 -13.93 -0.87 10.10
N TYR A 3 -12.72 -0.70 9.57
CA TYR A 3 -12.01 0.58 9.62
C TYR A 3 -11.95 1.30 8.27
N PHE A 4 -12.07 0.55 7.17
CA PHE A 4 -12.09 1.09 5.82
C PHE A 4 -13.36 0.70 5.07
N GLU A 5 -13.69 1.49 4.05
CA GLU A 5 -14.68 1.17 3.02
C GLU A 5 -13.99 0.61 1.76
N GLU A 6 -14.62 -0.31 1.03
CA GLU A 6 -14.01 -0.91 -0.18
C GLU A 6 -13.60 0.14 -1.22
N SER A 7 -14.39 1.21 -1.35
CA SER A 7 -14.10 2.31 -2.28
C SER A 7 -12.79 3.05 -2.00
N GLU A 8 -12.23 2.94 -0.78
CA GLU A 8 -10.93 3.53 -0.46
C GLU A 8 -9.78 2.80 -1.17
N PHE A 9 -10.00 1.56 -1.58
CA PHE A 9 -9.02 0.71 -2.26
C PHE A 9 -9.13 0.77 -3.79
N ASP A 10 -10.17 1.41 -4.31
CA ASP A 10 -10.45 1.47 -5.73
C ASP A 10 -9.29 2.09 -6.53
N CYS A 11 -9.13 1.61 -7.75
CA CYS A 11 -8.27 2.26 -8.72
C CYS A 11 -8.75 3.69 -8.97
N GLN A 12 -7.88 4.65 -8.66
CA GLN A 12 -8.17 6.09 -8.71
C GLN A 12 -8.48 6.64 -10.10
N CYS A 13 -8.35 5.84 -11.17
CA CYS A 13 -8.89 6.23 -12.48
C CYS A 13 -10.43 6.13 -12.55
N GLY A 14 -11.10 5.59 -11.53
CA GLY A 14 -12.55 5.45 -11.48
C GLY A 14 -13.11 4.23 -12.22
N CYS A 15 -12.29 3.20 -12.50
CA CYS A 15 -12.77 2.01 -13.20
C CYS A 15 -13.42 0.96 -12.28
N GLY A 16 -13.46 1.19 -10.96
CA GLY A 16 -14.00 0.25 -9.98
C GLY A 16 -13.18 -1.03 -9.81
N LEU A 17 -11.91 -1.03 -10.25
CA LEU A 17 -11.00 -2.13 -9.99
C LEU A 17 -10.60 -2.10 -8.51
N LEU A 18 -10.81 -3.22 -7.83
CA LEU A 18 -10.39 -3.45 -6.44
C LEU A 18 -9.15 -4.35 -6.39
N PRO A 19 -8.32 -4.24 -5.34
CA PRO A 19 -7.28 -5.20 -5.08
C PRO A 19 -7.88 -6.51 -4.54
N HIS A 20 -7.04 -7.52 -4.34
CA HIS A 20 -7.47 -8.78 -3.75
C HIS A 20 -7.99 -8.57 -2.32
N ALA A 21 -8.96 -9.37 -1.91
CA ALA A 21 -9.50 -9.33 -0.55
C ALA A 21 -8.41 -9.52 0.52
N SER A 22 -7.40 -10.35 0.23
CA SER A 22 -6.27 -10.62 1.14
C SER A 22 -5.52 -9.35 1.56
N ILE A 23 -5.17 -8.46 0.63
CA ILE A 23 -4.46 -7.23 0.98
C ILE A 23 -5.37 -6.21 1.69
N MET A 24 -6.67 -6.19 1.38
CA MET A 24 -7.65 -5.36 2.09
C MET A 24 -7.83 -5.83 3.55
N GLU A 25 -7.90 -7.13 3.78
CA GLU A 25 -7.94 -7.72 5.13
C GLU A 25 -6.66 -7.42 5.92
N LYS A 26 -5.50 -7.45 5.27
CA LYS A 26 -4.24 -7.04 5.91
C LYS A 26 -4.25 -5.56 6.30
N ALA A 27 -4.83 -4.67 5.48
CA ALA A 27 -4.99 -3.28 5.85
C ALA A 27 -5.83 -3.11 7.12
N GLU A 28 -6.94 -3.86 7.25
CA GLU A 28 -7.76 -3.89 8.47
C GLU A 28 -6.96 -4.35 9.71
N ILE A 29 -6.17 -5.41 9.57
CA ILE A 29 -5.30 -5.93 10.65
C ILE A 29 -4.27 -4.87 11.07
N ILE A 30 -3.58 -4.25 10.09
CA ILE A 30 -2.59 -3.20 10.32
C ILE A 30 -3.23 -2.02 11.05
N ARG A 31 -4.41 -1.58 10.59
CA ARG A 31 -5.13 -0.45 11.17
C ARG A 31 -5.61 -0.74 12.59
N ALA A 32 -6.04 -1.97 12.87
CA ALA A 32 -6.40 -2.43 14.20
C ALA A 32 -5.18 -2.43 15.14
N ALA A 33 -4.07 -3.02 14.69
CA ALA A 33 -2.84 -3.14 15.47
C ALA A 33 -2.15 -1.78 15.72
N TRP A 34 -2.16 -0.89 14.74
CA TRP A 34 -1.61 0.47 14.87
C TRP A 34 -2.43 1.35 15.82
N GLY A 35 -3.73 1.08 15.95
CA GLY A 35 -4.62 1.79 16.87
C GLY A 35 -5.00 3.22 16.47
N LYS A 36 -4.35 3.84 15.47
CA LYS A 36 -4.66 5.21 15.00
C LYS A 36 -5.15 5.25 13.54
N PRO A 37 -5.95 6.27 13.16
CA PRO A 37 -6.45 6.44 11.78
C PRO A 37 -5.37 6.38 10.71
N LEU A 38 -5.62 5.60 9.67
CA LEU A 38 -4.81 5.49 8.45
C LEU A 38 -5.69 5.86 7.24
N ASN A 39 -5.07 6.38 6.20
CA ASN A 39 -5.68 6.54 4.88
C ASN A 39 -5.08 5.52 3.91
N VAL A 40 -5.89 5.04 2.98
CA VAL A 40 -5.42 4.36 1.77
C VAL A 40 -5.07 5.44 0.73
N THR A 41 -3.80 5.51 0.36
CA THR A 41 -3.32 6.48 -0.65
C THR A 41 -3.30 5.90 -2.06
N SER A 42 -3.16 4.58 -2.18
CA SER A 42 -3.27 3.83 -3.44
C SER A 42 -3.58 2.37 -3.14
N GLY A 43 -4.67 1.85 -3.70
CA GLY A 43 -5.04 0.43 -3.67
C GLY A 43 -4.77 -0.24 -5.01
N ALA A 44 -5.82 -0.60 -5.75
CA ALA A 44 -5.65 -1.21 -7.07
C ALA A 44 -5.11 -0.20 -8.11
N ARG A 45 -4.48 -0.73 -9.17
CA ARG A 45 -4.05 0.10 -10.30
C ARG A 45 -4.26 -0.62 -11.62
N CYS A 46 -5.12 -0.09 -12.49
CA CYS A 46 -5.27 -0.62 -13.85
C CYS A 46 -4.15 -0.14 -14.78
N GLN A 47 -4.01 -0.80 -15.94
CA GLN A 47 -3.02 -0.41 -16.95
C GLN A 47 -3.15 1.06 -17.38
N LYS A 48 -4.40 1.51 -17.61
CA LYS A 48 -4.67 2.90 -17.97
C LYS A 48 -4.14 3.88 -16.92
N HIS A 49 -4.43 3.66 -15.64
CA HIS A 49 -3.94 4.53 -14.57
C HIS A 49 -2.40 4.55 -14.51
N THR A 50 -1.77 3.38 -14.65
CA THR A 50 -0.31 3.29 -14.71
C THR A 50 0.27 4.10 -15.88
N ASP A 51 -0.35 4.07 -17.05
CA ASP A 51 0.11 4.82 -18.22
C ASP A 51 -0.14 6.32 -18.06
N ASP A 52 -1.27 6.72 -17.48
CA ASP A 52 -1.57 8.12 -17.14
C ASP A 52 -0.51 8.70 -16.17
N LEU A 53 -0.12 7.93 -15.13
CA LEU A 53 0.95 8.32 -14.20
C LEU A 53 2.29 8.51 -14.93
N ARG A 54 2.68 7.60 -15.82
CA ARG A 54 3.91 7.71 -16.60
C ARG A 54 3.90 8.91 -17.54
N ALA A 55 2.76 9.16 -18.20
CA ALA A 55 2.59 10.33 -19.05
C ALA A 55 2.73 11.64 -18.26
N ALA A 56 2.32 11.64 -16.98
CA ALA A 56 2.52 12.74 -16.04
C ALA A 56 3.95 12.82 -15.44
N GLY A 57 4.87 11.96 -15.87
CA GLY A 57 6.24 11.90 -15.35
C GLY A 57 6.37 11.31 -13.95
N ILE A 58 5.33 10.66 -13.45
CA ILE A 58 5.33 9.98 -12.15
C ILE A 58 5.89 8.55 -12.35
N PRO A 59 6.95 8.15 -11.64
CA PRO A 59 7.48 6.80 -11.72
C PRO A 59 6.41 5.76 -11.38
N ALA A 60 6.09 4.88 -12.34
CA ALA A 60 5.18 3.76 -12.13
C ALA A 60 5.76 2.51 -12.80
N ALA A 61 6.12 1.50 -11.99
CA ALA A 61 6.75 0.27 -12.46
C ALA A 61 5.87 -0.49 -13.46
N LYS A 62 6.51 -1.17 -14.44
CA LYS A 62 5.82 -1.99 -15.45
C LYS A 62 5.14 -3.24 -14.88
N LYS A 63 5.67 -3.75 -13.77
CA LYS A 63 5.12 -4.88 -13.01
C LYS A 63 4.82 -4.45 -11.57
N SER A 64 4.00 -3.42 -11.44
CA SER A 64 3.62 -2.90 -10.12
C SER A 64 2.74 -3.91 -9.39
N ALA A 65 3.01 -4.15 -8.11
CA ALA A 65 2.20 -5.03 -7.28
C ALA A 65 0.75 -4.50 -7.11
N HIS A 66 0.50 -3.20 -7.31
CA HIS A 66 -0.86 -2.63 -7.38
C HIS A 66 -1.64 -3.12 -8.60
N MET A 67 -0.95 -3.41 -9.73
CA MET A 67 -1.60 -3.97 -10.92
C MET A 67 -1.91 -5.46 -10.77
N GLU A 68 -1.18 -6.14 -9.90
CA GLU A 68 -1.43 -7.53 -9.51
C GLU A 68 -2.49 -7.62 -8.38
N GLY A 69 -2.97 -6.49 -7.85
CA GLY A 69 -3.98 -6.45 -6.79
C GLY A 69 -3.47 -6.88 -5.41
N ILE A 70 -2.15 -7.00 -5.23
CA ILE A 70 -1.53 -7.54 -4.01
C ILE A 70 -0.75 -6.48 -3.22
N ALA A 71 -0.99 -5.19 -3.49
CA ALA A 71 -0.30 -4.08 -2.82
C ALA A 71 -1.26 -3.01 -2.33
N ILE A 72 -0.81 -2.30 -1.31
CA ILE A 72 -1.52 -1.20 -0.68
C ILE A 72 -0.52 -0.14 -0.19
N ASP A 73 -0.84 1.13 -0.42
CA ASP A 73 -0.10 2.26 0.13
C ASP A 73 -0.90 2.87 1.28
N LEU A 74 -0.39 2.76 2.50
CA LEU A 74 -1.04 3.28 3.72
C LEU A 74 -0.27 4.47 4.28
N CYS A 75 -0.98 5.48 4.80
CA CYS A 75 -0.35 6.56 5.55
C CYS A 75 -1.18 6.95 6.79
N PRO A 76 -0.55 7.37 7.90
CA PRO A 76 -1.30 7.91 9.03
C PRO A 76 -1.99 9.22 8.66
N VAL A 77 -3.23 9.40 9.15
CA VAL A 77 -3.96 10.67 8.99
C VAL A 77 -3.15 11.83 9.57
N ASN A 78 -2.54 11.63 10.75
CA ASN A 78 -1.54 12.55 11.28
C ASN A 78 -0.18 12.28 10.62
N LYS A 79 0.18 13.09 9.63
CA LYS A 79 1.43 12.95 8.86
C LYS A 79 2.70 12.93 9.73
N LYS A 80 2.68 13.51 10.94
CA LYS A 80 3.82 13.46 11.86
C LYS A 80 4.16 12.03 12.32
N ASP A 81 3.19 11.13 12.24
CA ASP A 81 3.32 9.75 12.68
C ASP A 81 3.92 8.83 11.58
N ILE A 82 4.18 9.33 10.37
CA ILE A 82 4.61 8.49 9.23
C ILE A 82 5.85 7.65 9.55
N LYS A 83 6.88 8.25 10.17
CA LYS A 83 8.11 7.54 10.51
C LYS A 83 7.84 6.43 11.53
N SER A 84 7.08 6.74 12.59
CA SER A 84 6.72 5.73 13.60
C SER A 84 5.85 4.62 13.02
N PHE A 85 4.99 4.94 12.05
CA PHE A 85 4.16 3.95 11.37
C PHE A 85 4.99 3.04 10.45
N GLN A 86 5.92 3.59 9.68
CA GLN A 86 6.84 2.80 8.86
C GLN A 86 7.74 1.91 9.73
N ASP A 87 8.27 2.43 10.85
CA ASP A 87 9.06 1.66 11.79
C ASP A 87 8.23 0.55 12.48
N PHE A 88 6.95 0.82 12.75
CA PHE A 88 6.00 -0.18 13.22
C PHE A 88 5.76 -1.28 12.17
N CYS A 89 5.43 -0.92 10.92
CA CYS A 89 5.22 -1.90 9.85
C CYS A 89 6.43 -2.82 9.67
N LYS A 90 7.67 -2.28 9.71
CA LYS A 90 8.92 -3.07 9.63
C LYS A 90 8.99 -4.19 10.67
N GLN A 91 8.52 -3.95 11.88
CA GLN A 91 8.58 -4.91 12.98
C GLN A 91 7.60 -6.08 12.81
N HIS A 92 6.54 -5.89 12.01
CA HIS A 92 5.44 -6.85 11.87
C HIS A 92 5.36 -7.52 10.48
N LEU A 93 6.30 -7.23 9.55
CA LEU A 93 6.26 -7.78 8.19
C LEU A 93 6.23 -9.32 8.13
N VAL A 94 6.93 -9.99 9.04
CA VAL A 94 6.93 -11.46 9.11
C VAL A 94 5.58 -11.98 9.61
N GLU A 95 5.02 -11.34 10.63
CA GLU A 95 3.72 -11.71 11.23
C GLU A 95 2.59 -11.59 10.20
N TRP A 96 2.61 -10.52 9.39
CA TRP A 96 1.57 -10.25 8.41
C TRP A 96 1.86 -10.83 7.03
N ASP A 97 2.98 -11.54 6.87
CA ASP A 97 3.45 -12.08 5.59
C ASP A 97 3.46 -11.03 4.47
N LEU A 98 4.05 -9.87 4.76
CA LEU A 98 4.15 -8.73 3.84
C LEU A 98 5.60 -8.38 3.54
N CYS A 99 5.84 -7.76 2.40
CA CYS A 99 7.06 -7.01 2.12
C CYS A 99 6.74 -5.52 2.11
N MET A 100 7.75 -4.69 2.35
CA MET A 100 7.62 -3.23 2.34
C MET A 100 8.72 -2.59 1.50
N GLU A 101 8.37 -1.58 0.70
CA GLU A 101 9.37 -0.75 0.03
C GLU A 101 10.15 0.06 1.07
N ASP A 102 11.44 0.28 0.84
CA ASP A 102 12.28 1.05 1.75
C ASP A 102 11.70 2.47 1.98
N PRO A 103 11.44 2.88 3.23
CA PRO A 103 10.95 4.22 3.57
C PRO A 103 11.76 5.39 3.03
N ALA A 104 13.03 5.18 2.66
CA ALA A 104 13.82 6.19 1.98
C ALA A 104 13.22 6.63 0.63
N HIS A 105 12.47 5.73 -0.03
CA HIS A 105 11.81 5.94 -1.32
C HIS A 105 10.30 6.25 -1.18
N THR A 106 9.69 5.89 -0.06
CA THR A 106 8.25 6.10 0.23
C THR A 106 8.03 7.07 1.39
N LYS A 107 8.63 8.26 1.36
CA LYS A 107 8.69 9.17 2.53
C LYS A 107 7.36 9.58 3.17
N SER A 108 6.25 9.48 2.43
CA SER A 108 4.91 9.89 2.89
C SER A 108 3.89 8.76 3.05
N TRP A 109 4.27 7.50 2.80
CA TRP A 109 3.40 6.32 2.95
C TRP A 109 4.23 5.07 3.26
N ALA A 110 3.59 3.96 3.61
CA ALA A 110 4.19 2.64 3.62
C ALA A 110 3.62 1.87 2.43
N HIS A 111 4.47 1.52 1.46
CA HIS A 111 4.09 0.61 0.37
C HIS A 111 4.26 -0.82 0.86
N LEU A 112 3.17 -1.56 0.95
CA LEU A 112 3.11 -2.93 1.45
C LEU A 112 2.55 -3.84 0.37
N ASP A 113 3.18 -4.99 0.15
CA ASP A 113 2.69 -5.98 -0.81
C ASP A 113 2.91 -7.43 -0.35
N GLU A 114 2.15 -8.36 -0.93
CA GLU A 114 2.20 -9.80 -0.63
C GLU A 114 3.24 -10.55 -1.49
N ARG A 115 4.04 -9.84 -2.31
CA ARG A 115 4.98 -10.50 -3.21
C ARG A 115 6.16 -11.06 -2.39
N PRO A 116 6.41 -12.39 -2.45
CA PRO A 116 7.44 -13.00 -1.64
C PRO A 116 8.82 -12.52 -2.07
N ARG A 117 9.64 -12.10 -1.10
CA ARG A 117 11.03 -11.68 -1.30
C ARG A 117 11.90 -12.26 -0.20
N PRO A 118 13.17 -12.61 -0.48
CA PRO A 118 14.11 -13.07 0.56
C PRO A 118 14.34 -12.01 1.65
N ASN A 119 14.43 -10.74 1.23
CA ASN A 119 14.40 -9.60 2.14
C ASN A 119 13.01 -8.95 2.08
N ARG A 120 12.37 -8.85 3.25
CA ARG A 120 11.05 -8.25 3.41
C ARG A 120 11.07 -6.74 3.16
N ILE A 121 12.24 -6.10 3.22
CA ILE A 121 12.45 -4.72 2.77
C ILE A 121 13.09 -4.73 1.38
N PHE A 122 12.51 -4.00 0.43
CA PHE A 122 13.01 -3.94 -0.95
C PHE A 122 13.16 -2.51 -1.47
N LEU A 123 14.00 -2.34 -2.48
CA LEU A 123 14.15 -1.10 -3.24
C LEU A 123 13.20 -1.10 -4.44
N PRO A 124 12.66 0.06 -4.85
CA PRO A 124 11.71 0.19 -5.96
C PRO A 124 12.22 -0.30 -7.32
#